data_AF-A0A956TCQ7-F1
#
_entry.id   AF-A0A956TCQ7-F1
#
_cell.length_a   1.000
_cell.length_b   1.000
_cell.length_c   1.000
_cell.angle_alpha   90.00
_cell.angle_beta   90.00
_cell.angle_gamma   90.00
#
_symmetry.space_group_name_H-M   'P 1'
#
loop_
_entity.id
_entity.type
_entity.pdbx_description
1 polymer ?
#
loop_
_entity_poly.entity_id
_entity_poly.type
_entity_poly.pdbx_seq_one_letter_code
_entity_poly.pdbx_strand_id
1 'polypeptide(L)'
;MDYSILNYHRHLLSWHTRHFYPFRRRLTSLEKDYLETCFRLAQSFAETSEDGYEHFSYYTYSHRVDGDQVNSSRMAYGSVTHPEEAFAAAAPVLAERGIAVPDEYGPDFRFYGLGWDLQEGQFKLYLRARDLTLLPPHLKELVAGYDLSAHRAEGLISYTYEGSQLAEKKVYLYPLDDKPEVAGVLGQARMVTSKRGEVPQYDLEEGADWSSKLNAAGQTILRKYRQLGEPLDTIAYQDPDHFTLYFP
;
A
#
# COMPACT_ATOMS: atom_id res chain seq x y z
N MET A 1 9.39 20.30 -14.28
CA MET A 1 10.37 20.61 -13.21
C MET A 1 11.10 19.32 -12.93
N ASP A 2 12.41 19.28 -13.14
CA ASP A 2 13.20 18.06 -12.91
C ASP A 2 13.52 17.97 -11.40
N TYR A 3 12.57 17.45 -10.63
CA TYR A 3 12.79 17.14 -9.23
C TYR A 3 13.54 15.82 -9.16
N SER A 4 14.67 15.79 -8.44
CA SER A 4 15.18 14.51 -7.96
C SER A 4 14.06 13.78 -7.20
N ILE A 5 13.98 12.45 -7.33
CA ILE A 5 12.91 11.63 -6.75
C ILE A 5 12.76 11.84 -5.24
N LEU A 6 13.87 12.06 -4.53
CA LEU A 6 13.86 12.50 -3.13
C LEU A 6 13.02 13.76 -2.89
N ASN A 7 13.19 14.80 -3.73
CA ASN A 7 12.44 16.04 -3.60
C ASN A 7 10.98 15.88 -4.02
N TYR A 8 10.69 14.99 -4.97
CA TYR A 8 9.33 14.59 -5.31
C TYR A 8 8.61 14.02 -4.08
N HIS A 9 9.16 13.00 -3.42
CA HIS A 9 8.54 12.37 -2.25
C HIS A 9 8.33 13.35 -1.10
N ARG A 10 9.32 14.22 -0.84
CA ARG A 10 9.19 15.29 0.16
C ARG A 10 8.09 16.30 -0.21
N HIS A 11 7.97 16.64 -1.49
CA HIS A 11 6.94 17.53 -2.00
C HIS A 11 5.56 16.90 -1.85
N LEU A 12 5.38 15.65 -2.29
CA LEU A 12 4.15 14.89 -2.20
C LEU A 12 3.68 14.75 -0.75
N LEU A 13 4.54 14.33 0.18
CA LEU A 13 4.22 14.29 1.61
C LEU A 13 3.81 15.66 2.15
N SER A 14 4.53 16.72 1.77
CA SER A 14 4.21 18.09 2.19
C SER A 14 2.85 18.55 1.67
N TRP A 15 2.56 18.26 0.41
CA TRP A 15 1.32 18.60 -0.26
C TRP A 15 0.16 17.85 0.40
N HIS A 16 0.27 16.53 0.56
CA HIS A 16 -0.75 15.72 1.23
C HIS A 16 -0.98 16.20 2.67
N THR A 17 0.11 16.53 3.38
CA THR A 17 0.04 17.08 4.74
C THR A 17 -0.80 18.35 4.83
N ARG A 18 -0.71 19.20 3.81
CA ARG A 18 -1.42 20.48 3.74
C ARG A 18 -2.88 20.32 3.32
N HIS A 19 -3.16 19.38 2.43
CA HIS A 19 -4.46 19.31 1.75
C HIS A 19 -5.43 18.29 2.34
N PHE A 20 -4.96 17.29 3.09
CA PHE A 20 -5.80 16.18 3.55
C PHE A 20 -5.59 15.80 5.01
N TYR A 21 -4.35 15.56 5.46
CA TYR A 21 -4.12 15.08 6.83
C TYR A 21 -2.76 15.50 7.37
N PRO A 22 -2.63 16.04 8.60
CA PRO A 22 -1.40 16.68 9.09
C PRO A 22 -0.32 15.67 9.53
N PHE A 23 0.15 14.79 8.64
CA PHE A 23 1.14 13.72 8.91
C PHE A 23 2.38 14.22 9.67
N ARG A 24 2.99 15.32 9.23
CA ARG A 24 4.21 15.87 9.88
C ARG A 24 4.05 16.18 11.37
N ARG A 25 2.83 16.47 11.83
CA ARG A 25 2.54 16.74 13.26
C ARG A 25 2.20 15.47 14.04
N ARG A 26 1.83 14.38 13.37
CA ARG A 26 1.33 13.15 13.97
C ARG A 26 2.38 12.04 14.03
N LEU A 27 3.34 12.05 13.11
CA LEU A 27 4.44 11.10 13.10
C LEU A 27 5.50 11.42 14.16
N THR A 28 6.09 10.39 14.74
CA THR A 28 7.25 10.48 15.64
C THR A 28 8.51 10.90 14.85
N SER A 29 9.62 11.17 15.55
CA SER A 29 10.90 11.46 14.88
C SER A 29 11.42 10.24 14.12
N LEU A 30 11.35 9.05 14.72
CA LEU A 30 11.81 7.81 14.09
C LEU A 30 11.03 7.48 12.82
N GLU A 31 9.72 7.72 12.82
CA GLU A 31 8.90 7.52 11.61
C GLU A 31 9.25 8.50 10.49
N LYS A 32 9.58 9.76 10.84
CA LYS A 32 10.04 10.74 9.85
C LYS A 32 11.40 10.36 9.28
N ASP A 33 12.31 9.87 10.13
CA ASP A 33 13.64 9.42 9.71
C ASP A 33 13.55 8.18 8.81
N TYR A 34 12.61 7.27 9.10
CA TYR A 34 12.29 6.14 8.23
C TYR A 34 11.81 6.61 6.85
N LEU A 35 10.78 7.47 6.79
CA LEU A 35 10.26 8.01 5.53
C LEU A 35 11.36 8.67 4.70
N GLU A 36 12.15 9.53 5.34
CA GLU A 36 13.25 10.25 4.72
C GLU A 36 14.35 9.30 4.22
N THR A 37 14.52 8.13 4.85
CA THR A 37 15.40 7.07 4.33
C THR A 37 14.80 6.41 3.09
N CYS A 38 13.52 6.02 3.11
CA CYS A 38 12.83 5.50 1.92
C CYS A 38 12.91 6.47 0.73
N PHE A 39 12.75 7.78 0.97
CA PHE A 39 12.83 8.78 -0.10
C PHE A 39 14.21 8.84 -0.76
N ARG A 40 15.29 8.52 -0.01
CA ARG A 40 16.66 8.46 -0.53
C ARG A 40 16.96 7.14 -1.23
N LEU A 41 16.33 6.05 -0.81
CA LEU A 41 16.47 4.74 -1.44
C LEU A 41 15.78 4.69 -2.81
N ALA A 42 14.70 5.45 -2.99
CA ALA A 42 13.96 5.51 -4.24
C ALA A 42 14.83 5.99 -5.42
N GLN A 43 15.01 5.12 -6.42
CA GLN A 43 15.79 5.40 -7.64
C GLN A 43 14.90 5.67 -8.86
N SER A 44 13.63 5.30 -8.79
CA SER A 44 12.63 5.45 -9.85
C SER A 44 11.23 5.65 -9.26
N PHE A 45 10.28 6.12 -10.07
CA PHE A 45 8.87 6.27 -9.67
C PHE A 45 8.13 4.92 -9.56
N ALA A 46 8.65 3.88 -10.21
CA ALA A 46 8.21 2.50 -10.10
C ALA A 46 9.43 1.61 -9.78
N GLU A 47 9.27 0.65 -8.88
CA GLU A 47 10.32 -0.31 -8.54
C GLU A 47 9.97 -1.70 -9.07
N THR A 48 10.96 -2.37 -9.66
CA THR A 48 10.81 -3.69 -10.26
C THR A 48 11.38 -4.75 -9.32
N SER A 49 10.60 -5.81 -9.05
CA SER A 49 11.08 -6.98 -8.31
C SER A 49 12.18 -7.73 -9.08
N GLU A 50 12.91 -8.63 -8.42
CA GLU A 50 13.90 -9.48 -9.09
C GLU A 50 13.26 -10.40 -10.16
N ASP A 51 11.97 -10.68 -10.02
CA ASP A 51 11.18 -11.48 -10.96
C ASP A 51 10.47 -10.62 -12.02
N GLY A 52 10.82 -9.33 -12.11
CA GLY A 52 10.36 -8.42 -13.16
C GLY A 52 8.97 -7.82 -12.95
N TYR A 53 8.40 -7.87 -11.74
CA TYR A 53 7.09 -7.28 -11.45
C TYR A 53 7.22 -5.81 -11.02
N GLU A 54 6.50 -4.92 -11.69
CA GLU A 54 6.62 -3.46 -11.52
C GLU A 54 5.44 -2.82 -10.80
N HIS A 55 4.39 -3.59 -10.48
CA HIS A 55 3.16 -3.06 -9.86
C HIS A 55 3.18 -3.14 -8.33
N PHE A 56 4.35 -3.37 -7.75
CA PHE A 56 4.55 -3.19 -6.32
C PHE A 56 4.81 -1.70 -6.01
N SER A 57 3.77 -0.94 -5.71
CA SER A 57 3.91 0.45 -5.27
C SER A 57 4.60 0.55 -3.91
N TYR A 58 5.91 0.87 -3.91
CA TYR A 58 6.70 1.04 -2.69
C TYR A 58 6.27 2.25 -1.84
N TYR A 59 5.37 3.07 -2.37
CA TYR A 59 4.75 4.19 -1.67
C TYR A 59 3.30 4.34 -2.13
N THR A 60 2.45 4.83 -1.23
CA THR A 60 1.08 5.19 -1.58
C THR A 60 0.49 6.13 -0.53
N TYR A 61 -0.39 7.02 -0.96
CA TYR A 61 -1.39 7.68 -0.12
C TYR A 61 -2.78 7.12 -0.44
N SER A 62 -3.60 6.87 0.59
CA SER A 62 -4.94 6.33 0.36
C SER A 62 -6.03 7.07 1.12
N HIS A 63 -7.22 7.07 0.51
CA HIS A 63 -8.42 7.68 1.05
C HIS A 63 -9.52 6.63 1.11
N ARG A 64 -9.95 6.27 2.32
CA ARG A 64 -11.15 5.45 2.52
C ARG A 64 -12.35 6.36 2.64
N VAL A 65 -13.34 6.15 1.78
CA VAL A 65 -14.62 6.85 1.77
C VAL A 65 -15.71 5.89 2.22
N ASP A 66 -16.54 6.36 3.14
CA ASP A 66 -17.71 5.69 3.71
C ASP A 66 -18.83 6.72 3.82
N GLY A 67 -19.65 6.82 2.77
CA GLY A 67 -20.60 7.92 2.54
C GLY A 67 -19.88 9.27 2.53
N ASP A 68 -20.25 10.13 3.48
CA ASP A 68 -19.66 11.47 3.66
C ASP A 68 -18.38 11.46 4.51
N GLN A 69 -18.02 10.33 5.12
CA GLN A 69 -16.82 10.22 5.94
C GLN A 69 -15.60 9.88 5.09
N VAL A 70 -14.52 10.63 5.26
CA VAL A 70 -13.26 10.41 4.54
C VAL A 70 -12.12 10.24 5.53
N ASN A 71 -11.49 9.07 5.52
CA ASN A 71 -10.22 8.84 6.19
C ASN A 71 -9.07 8.99 5.18
N SER A 72 -8.38 10.13 5.26
CA SER A 72 -7.19 10.46 4.45
C SER A 72 -5.88 10.34 5.25
N SER A 73 -5.91 9.66 6.40
CA SER A 73 -4.77 9.54 7.30
C SER A 73 -3.87 8.35 6.99
N ARG A 74 -4.03 7.79 5.78
CA ARG A 74 -3.45 6.52 5.38
C ARG A 74 -2.35 6.72 4.35
N MET A 75 -1.19 6.14 4.62
CA MET A 75 -0.07 6.07 3.68
C MET A 75 0.74 4.81 3.93
N ALA A 76 1.52 4.38 2.96
CA ALA A 76 2.55 3.37 3.13
C ALA A 76 3.81 3.78 2.37
N TYR A 77 4.97 3.38 2.89
CA TYR A 77 6.28 3.63 2.30
C TYR A 77 7.19 2.44 2.57
N GLY A 78 8.15 2.23 1.68
CA GLY A 78 8.97 1.02 1.67
C GLY A 78 10.03 1.05 0.59
N SER A 79 10.52 -0.13 0.23
CA SER A 79 11.34 -0.38 -0.95
C SER A 79 11.29 -1.86 -1.32
N VAL A 80 11.09 -2.13 -2.60
CA VAL A 80 11.21 -3.44 -3.26
C VAL A 80 12.68 -3.75 -3.57
N THR A 81 13.44 -2.74 -4.01
CA THR A 81 14.82 -2.89 -4.51
C THR A 81 15.88 -2.82 -3.41
N HIS A 82 15.58 -2.14 -2.29
CA HIS A 82 16.47 -1.98 -1.13
C HIS A 82 15.80 -2.41 0.19
N PRO A 83 15.31 -3.66 0.31
CA PRO A 83 14.49 -4.05 1.43
C PRO A 83 15.29 -4.21 2.74
N GLU A 84 16.57 -4.58 2.69
CA GLU A 84 17.42 -4.67 3.89
C GLU A 84 17.74 -3.29 4.47
N GLU A 85 18.06 -2.31 3.63
CA GLU A 85 18.30 -0.93 4.07
C GLU A 85 17.01 -0.29 4.60
N ALA A 86 15.88 -0.53 3.93
CA ALA A 86 14.57 -0.06 4.39
C ALA A 86 14.20 -0.71 5.73
N PHE A 87 14.48 -2.01 5.92
CA PHE A 87 14.23 -2.70 7.18
C PHE A 87 15.11 -2.16 8.31
N ALA A 88 16.40 -1.89 8.06
CA ALA A 88 17.30 -1.31 9.04
C ALA A 88 16.78 0.04 9.57
N ALA A 89 16.17 0.85 8.70
CA ALA A 89 15.51 2.10 9.09
C ALA A 89 14.15 1.88 9.79
N ALA A 90 13.44 0.80 9.47
CA ALA A 90 12.15 0.46 10.08
C ALA A 90 12.30 -0.14 11.49
N ALA A 91 13.39 -0.86 11.77
CA ALA A 91 13.57 -1.58 13.03
C ALA A 91 13.43 -0.68 14.28
N PRO A 92 13.97 0.55 14.33
CA PRO A 92 13.73 1.48 15.45
C PRO A 92 12.25 1.86 15.61
N VAL A 93 11.50 2.04 14.52
CA VAL A 93 10.06 2.36 14.54
C VAL A 93 9.26 1.18 15.10
N LEU A 94 9.58 -0.05 14.68
CA LEU A 94 8.96 -1.27 15.19
C LEU A 94 9.23 -1.45 16.70
N ALA A 95 10.47 -1.21 17.12
CA ALA A 95 10.85 -1.26 18.53
C ALA A 95 10.11 -0.21 19.38
N GLU A 96 10.02 1.05 18.91
CA GLU A 96 9.25 2.13 19.58
C GLU A 96 7.77 1.75 19.75
N ARG A 97 7.21 1.07 18.76
CA ARG A 97 5.81 0.62 18.76
C ARG A 97 5.58 -0.70 19.52
N GLY A 98 6.64 -1.35 20.00
CA GLY A 98 6.56 -2.66 20.65
C GLY A 98 6.06 -3.76 19.71
N ILE A 99 6.31 -3.63 18.41
CA ILE A 99 5.91 -4.60 17.39
C ILE A 99 7.09 -5.54 17.12
N ALA A 100 6.87 -6.84 17.35
CA ALA A 100 7.84 -7.86 16.97
C ALA A 100 7.83 -8.09 15.45
N VAL A 101 9.00 -8.35 14.90
CA VAL A 101 9.15 -8.79 13.51
C VAL A 101 8.54 -10.20 13.39
N PRO A 102 7.71 -10.47 12.37
CA PRO A 102 7.15 -11.82 12.17
C PRO A 102 8.24 -12.88 11.99
N ASP A 103 8.01 -14.10 12.49
CA ASP A 103 8.98 -15.20 12.47
C ASP A 103 9.36 -15.63 11.05
N GLU A 104 8.45 -15.45 10.10
CA GLU A 104 8.65 -15.74 8.69
C GLU A 104 9.59 -14.75 7.99
N TYR A 105 9.88 -13.58 8.58
CA TYR A 105 10.80 -12.61 7.99
C TYR A 105 12.17 -13.23 7.68
N GLY A 106 12.60 -13.13 6.43
CA GLY A 106 13.83 -13.76 5.96
C GLY A 106 13.98 -13.74 4.45
N PRO A 107 14.84 -14.61 3.87
CA PRO A 107 15.13 -14.63 2.44
C PRO A 107 13.89 -14.82 1.54
N ASP A 108 12.90 -15.57 2.03
CA ASP A 108 11.66 -15.87 1.30
C ASP A 108 10.55 -14.82 1.54
N PHE A 109 10.65 -14.08 2.64
CA PHE A 109 9.70 -13.04 3.06
C PHE A 109 10.45 -11.76 3.41
N ARG A 110 10.77 -10.98 2.38
CA ARG A 110 11.59 -9.79 2.51
C ARG A 110 10.75 -8.62 3.02
N PHE A 111 11.37 -7.72 3.76
CA PHE A 111 10.72 -6.50 4.18
C PHE A 111 10.26 -5.71 2.95
N TYR A 112 9.05 -5.18 3.00
CA TYR A 112 8.52 -4.37 1.90
C TYR A 112 8.35 -2.92 2.33
N GLY A 113 7.76 -2.69 3.50
CA GLY A 113 7.50 -1.34 3.97
C GLY A 113 6.67 -1.28 5.26
N LEU A 114 6.42 -0.05 5.70
CA LEU A 114 5.52 0.29 6.79
C LEU A 114 4.32 1.06 6.27
N GLY A 115 3.18 0.94 6.96
CA GLY A 115 1.98 1.72 6.65
C GLY A 115 1.30 2.27 7.89
N TRP A 116 0.56 3.36 7.70
CA TRP A 116 -0.15 4.07 8.74
C TRP A 116 -1.62 4.18 8.40
N ASP A 117 -2.46 4.13 9.42
CA ASP A 117 -3.81 4.70 9.43
C ASP A 117 -3.94 5.47 10.76
N LEU A 118 -3.56 6.74 10.73
CA LEU A 118 -3.37 7.52 11.96
C LEU A 118 -4.68 7.91 12.65
N GLN A 119 -5.78 7.97 11.90
CA GLN A 119 -7.11 8.25 12.45
C GLN A 119 -7.67 7.02 13.18
N GLU A 120 -7.42 5.82 12.65
CA GLU A 120 -7.86 4.56 13.27
C GLU A 120 -6.82 3.99 14.26
N GLY A 121 -5.68 4.65 14.43
CA GLY A 121 -4.59 4.17 15.30
C GLY A 121 -3.95 2.87 14.82
N GLN A 122 -4.07 2.53 13.53
CA GLN A 122 -3.51 1.30 12.99
C GLN A 122 -2.13 1.54 12.38
N PHE A 123 -1.26 0.54 12.54
CA PHE A 123 0.06 0.49 11.95
C PHE A 123 0.22 -0.81 11.17
N LYS A 124 0.95 -0.80 10.06
CA LYS A 124 1.09 -1.94 9.16
C LYS A 124 2.55 -2.26 8.92
N LEU A 125 2.88 -3.55 8.96
CA LEU A 125 4.15 -4.08 8.46
C LEU A 125 3.86 -4.91 7.22
N TYR A 126 4.59 -4.64 6.15
CA TYR A 126 4.46 -5.33 4.89
C TYR A 126 5.68 -6.19 4.62
N LEU A 127 5.45 -7.44 4.21
CA LEU A 127 6.47 -8.34 3.70
C LEU A 127 6.13 -8.74 2.26
N ARG A 128 7.14 -8.88 1.41
CA ARG A 128 7.00 -9.49 0.08
C ARG A 128 7.37 -10.97 0.19
N ALA A 129 6.41 -11.84 -0.08
CA ALA A 129 6.66 -13.27 -0.26
C ALA A 129 7.21 -13.47 -1.67
N ARG A 130 8.37 -14.12 -1.80
CA ARG A 130 8.95 -14.46 -3.12
C ARG A 130 8.32 -15.70 -3.74
N ASP A 131 7.78 -16.56 -2.89
CA ASP A 131 7.06 -17.76 -3.28
C ASP A 131 5.87 -17.99 -2.33
N LEU A 132 4.66 -17.78 -2.82
CA LEU A 132 3.42 -17.96 -2.07
C LEU A 132 3.19 -19.42 -1.65
N THR A 133 3.84 -20.40 -2.28
CA THR A 133 3.77 -21.80 -1.84
C THR A 133 4.51 -22.03 -0.52
N LEU A 134 5.43 -21.12 -0.15
CA LEU A 134 6.16 -21.15 1.11
C LEU A 134 5.43 -20.46 2.27
N LEU A 135 4.23 -19.91 2.04
CA LEU A 135 3.46 -19.24 3.09
C LEU A 135 3.38 -20.10 4.37
N PRO A 136 3.53 -19.51 5.56
CA PRO A 136 3.33 -20.21 6.82
C PRO A 136 1.87 -20.68 6.95
N PRO A 137 1.58 -21.73 7.75
CA PRO A 137 0.24 -22.33 7.83
C PRO A 137 -0.89 -21.32 8.07
N HIS A 138 -0.66 -20.37 8.98
CA HIS A 138 -1.65 -19.37 9.34
C HIS A 138 -1.97 -18.34 8.23
N LEU A 139 -1.12 -18.23 7.20
CA LEU A 139 -1.40 -17.44 5.99
C LEU A 139 -1.93 -18.32 4.85
N LYS A 140 -1.47 -19.57 4.75
CA LYS A 140 -2.03 -20.56 3.81
C LYS A 140 -3.52 -20.77 4.03
N GLU A 141 -3.96 -20.80 5.30
CA GLU A 141 -5.38 -20.87 5.65
C GLU A 141 -6.20 -19.73 5.04
N LEU A 142 -5.66 -18.52 4.97
CA LEU A 142 -6.36 -17.37 4.38
C LEU A 142 -6.62 -17.56 2.89
N VAL A 143 -5.68 -18.20 2.19
CA VAL A 143 -5.73 -18.37 0.73
C VAL A 143 -6.10 -19.78 0.29
N ALA A 144 -6.59 -20.63 1.21
CA ALA A 144 -6.87 -22.04 0.94
C ALA A 144 -7.92 -22.29 -0.17
N GLY A 145 -8.76 -21.28 -0.46
CA GLY A 145 -9.74 -21.33 -1.56
C GLY A 145 -9.20 -20.96 -2.94
N TYR A 146 -7.92 -20.62 -3.06
CA TYR A 146 -7.32 -20.13 -4.30
C TYR A 146 -6.36 -21.14 -4.92
N ASP A 147 -6.38 -21.24 -6.24
CA ASP A 147 -5.32 -21.88 -7.00
C ASP A 147 -4.12 -20.92 -7.13
N LEU A 148 -3.09 -21.12 -6.31
CA LEU A 148 -1.90 -20.27 -6.33
C LEU A 148 -1.13 -20.37 -7.66
N SER A 149 -1.32 -21.43 -8.46
CA SER A 149 -0.67 -21.54 -9.77
C SER A 149 -1.28 -20.61 -10.83
N ALA A 150 -2.50 -20.12 -10.60
CA ALA A 150 -3.14 -19.10 -11.43
C ALA A 150 -2.71 -17.66 -11.08
N HIS A 151 -1.76 -17.51 -10.16
CA HIS A 151 -1.24 -16.23 -9.67
C HIS A 151 0.27 -16.17 -9.87
N ARG A 152 0.83 -14.95 -9.80
CA ARG A 152 2.29 -14.77 -9.70
C ARG A 152 2.81 -15.54 -8.48
N ALA A 153 4.03 -16.07 -8.60
CA ALA A 153 4.67 -16.77 -7.51
C ALA A 153 4.92 -15.85 -6.30
N GLU A 154 5.30 -14.59 -6.55
CA GLU A 154 5.45 -13.58 -5.51
C GLU A 154 4.12 -12.90 -5.14
N GLY A 155 4.04 -12.41 -3.91
CA GLY A 155 2.89 -11.67 -3.41
C GLY A 155 3.24 -10.77 -2.23
N LEU A 156 2.25 -10.01 -1.75
CA LEU A 156 2.42 -9.13 -0.60
C LEU A 156 1.68 -9.68 0.62
N ILE A 157 2.25 -9.49 1.80
CA ILE A 157 1.63 -9.81 3.08
C ILE A 157 1.55 -8.52 3.88
N SER A 158 0.42 -8.30 4.55
CA SER A 158 0.26 -7.18 5.48
C SER A 158 -0.19 -7.66 6.84
N TYR A 159 0.57 -7.27 7.86
CA TYR A 159 0.20 -7.40 9.27
C TYR A 159 -0.23 -6.03 9.77
N THR A 160 -1.49 -5.90 10.16
CA THR A 160 -2.04 -4.67 10.74
C THR A 160 -2.12 -4.80 12.25
N TYR A 161 -1.61 -3.80 12.95
CA TYR A 161 -1.51 -3.72 14.41
C TYR A 161 -2.35 -2.57 14.93
N GLU A 162 -2.96 -2.78 16.09
CA GLU A 162 -3.60 -1.75 16.91
C GLU A 162 -2.82 -1.68 18.22
N GLY A 163 -2.06 -0.60 18.41
CA GLY A 163 -0.96 -0.59 19.39
C GLY A 163 0.12 -1.61 18.99
N SER A 164 0.46 -2.53 19.91
CA SER A 164 1.39 -3.64 19.67
C SER A 164 0.67 -4.96 19.33
N GLN A 165 -0.67 -4.99 19.34
CA GLN A 165 -1.44 -6.20 19.13
C GLN A 165 -1.74 -6.40 17.65
N LEU A 166 -1.49 -7.61 17.16
CA LEU A 166 -1.82 -7.98 15.78
C LEU A 166 -3.35 -8.05 15.62
N ALA A 167 -3.89 -7.14 14.82
CA ALA A 167 -5.32 -6.96 14.62
C ALA A 167 -5.83 -7.64 13.34
N GLU A 168 -5.05 -7.69 12.26
CA GLU A 168 -5.49 -8.28 10.98
C GLU A 168 -4.29 -8.74 10.14
N LYS A 169 -4.43 -9.90 9.51
CA LYS A 169 -3.49 -10.42 8.50
C LYS A 169 -4.14 -10.35 7.12
N LYS A 170 -3.33 -10.04 6.10
CA LYS A 170 -3.75 -10.01 4.70
C LYS A 170 -2.70 -10.63 3.80
N VAL A 171 -3.14 -11.29 2.73
CA VAL A 171 -2.32 -11.75 1.61
C VAL A 171 -2.87 -11.14 0.33
N TYR A 172 -2.00 -10.54 -0.47
CA TYR A 172 -2.34 -9.98 -1.77
C TYR A 172 -1.85 -10.96 -2.84
N LEU A 173 -2.80 -11.44 -3.64
CA LEU A 173 -2.55 -12.34 -4.76
C LEU A 173 -2.69 -11.56 -6.07
N TYR A 174 -1.82 -11.85 -7.02
CA TYR A 174 -1.77 -11.17 -8.32
C TYR A 174 -2.02 -12.20 -9.42
N PRO A 175 -3.25 -12.30 -9.96
CA PRO A 175 -3.60 -13.27 -11.00
C PRO A 175 -2.76 -13.11 -12.27
N LEU A 176 -2.49 -14.20 -12.99
CA LEU A 176 -1.73 -14.18 -14.26
C LEU A 176 -2.59 -13.77 -15.47
N ASP A 177 -3.84 -14.24 -15.53
CA ASP A 177 -4.72 -14.13 -16.71
C ASP A 177 -5.97 -13.25 -16.48
N ASP A 178 -6.04 -12.55 -15.35
CA ASP A 178 -7.22 -11.72 -15.02
C ASP A 178 -7.03 -10.32 -15.64
N LYS A 179 -7.52 -10.15 -16.88
CA LYS A 179 -7.79 -8.83 -17.44
C LYS A 179 -9.23 -8.47 -17.07
N PRO A 180 -9.46 -7.59 -16.09
CA PRO A 180 -10.80 -7.25 -15.70
C PRO A 180 -11.54 -6.65 -16.89
N GLU A 181 -12.78 -7.06 -17.15
CA GLU A 181 -13.62 -6.49 -18.23
C GLU A 181 -14.07 -5.04 -17.91
N VAL A 182 -13.46 -4.40 -16.92
CA VAL A 182 -13.77 -3.05 -16.47
C VAL A 182 -12.90 -2.06 -17.24
N ALA A 183 -13.52 -1.17 -18.00
CA ALA A 183 -12.80 -0.14 -18.76
C ALA A 183 -11.87 0.70 -17.87
N GLY A 184 -10.63 0.88 -18.32
CA GLY A 184 -9.59 1.64 -17.61
C GLY A 184 -8.89 0.88 -16.49
N VAL A 185 -8.99 -0.45 -16.45
CA VAL A 185 -8.31 -1.32 -15.46
C VAL A 185 -7.23 -2.15 -16.18
N LEU A 186 -5.98 -2.03 -15.72
CA LEU A 186 -4.82 -2.78 -16.21
C LEU A 186 -4.72 -4.18 -15.61
N GLY A 187 -5.12 -4.31 -14.34
CA GLY A 187 -4.98 -5.54 -13.57
C GLY A 187 -5.77 -5.49 -12.28
N GLN A 188 -5.74 -6.60 -11.55
CA GLN A 188 -6.43 -6.71 -10.28
C GLN A 188 -5.55 -7.44 -9.27
N ALA A 189 -5.42 -6.88 -8.07
CA ALA A 189 -4.94 -7.61 -6.91
C ALA A 189 -6.13 -8.15 -6.10
N ARG A 190 -6.00 -9.38 -5.60
CA ARG A 190 -6.96 -10.00 -4.68
C ARG A 190 -6.42 -9.92 -3.27
N MET A 191 -6.92 -8.97 -2.48
CA MET A 191 -6.53 -8.82 -1.09
C MET A 191 -7.41 -9.73 -0.21
N VAL A 192 -6.86 -10.85 0.23
CA VAL A 192 -7.54 -11.79 1.11
C VAL A 192 -7.21 -11.46 2.56
N THR A 193 -8.22 -11.26 3.40
CA THR A 193 -8.04 -10.84 4.80
C THR A 193 -8.73 -11.77 5.79
N SER A 194 -8.04 -11.97 6.91
CA SER A 194 -8.55 -12.63 8.13
C SER A 194 -9.84 -12.04 8.73
N LYS A 195 -10.26 -10.83 8.34
CA LYS A 195 -11.47 -10.17 8.89
C LYS A 195 -12.65 -10.06 7.93
N ARG A 196 -12.40 -9.86 6.64
CA ARG A 196 -13.44 -9.41 5.68
C ARG A 196 -13.58 -10.32 4.45
N GLY A 197 -12.81 -11.41 4.36
CA GLY A 197 -12.75 -12.24 3.17
C GLY A 197 -11.91 -11.58 2.07
N GLU A 198 -12.36 -11.67 0.81
CA GLU A 198 -11.69 -11.07 -0.34
C GLU A 198 -12.13 -9.62 -0.55
N VAL A 199 -11.17 -8.74 -0.84
CA VAL A 199 -11.42 -7.38 -1.31
C VAL A 199 -10.63 -7.19 -2.61
N PRO A 200 -11.31 -7.02 -3.76
CA PRO A 200 -10.64 -6.75 -5.01
C PRO A 200 -10.05 -5.32 -5.01
N GLN A 201 -8.88 -5.18 -5.63
CA GLN A 201 -8.25 -3.89 -5.89
C GLN A 201 -7.91 -3.81 -7.37
N TYR A 202 -8.38 -2.78 -8.05
CA TYR A 202 -8.21 -2.60 -9.48
C TYR A 202 -7.09 -1.61 -9.73
N ASP A 203 -6.03 -2.06 -10.42
CA ASP A 203 -4.95 -1.21 -10.88
C ASP A 203 -5.37 -0.55 -12.18
N LEU A 204 -5.22 0.76 -12.28
CA LEU A 204 -5.86 1.58 -13.30
C LEU A 204 -4.89 2.00 -14.39
N GLU A 205 -5.43 2.18 -15.60
CA GLU A 205 -4.72 2.84 -16.69
C GLU A 205 -4.50 4.32 -16.37
N GLU A 206 -3.35 4.86 -16.79
CA GLU A 206 -3.09 6.30 -16.67
C GLU A 206 -4.19 7.09 -17.39
N GLY A 207 -4.86 7.99 -16.67
CA GLY A 207 -5.95 8.81 -17.19
C GLY A 207 -7.34 8.16 -17.14
N ALA A 208 -7.50 6.95 -16.58
CA ALA A 208 -8.80 6.35 -16.35
C ALA A 208 -9.71 7.29 -15.51
N ASP A 209 -10.85 7.69 -16.07
CA ASP A 209 -11.77 8.60 -15.38
C ASP A 209 -12.83 7.84 -14.58
N TRP A 210 -12.54 7.64 -13.30
CA TRP A 210 -13.47 7.06 -12.33
C TRP A 210 -14.44 8.07 -11.71
N SER A 211 -14.32 9.37 -12.01
CA SER A 211 -15.06 10.42 -11.29
C SER A 211 -16.57 10.26 -11.35
N SER A 212 -17.12 9.75 -12.44
CA SER A 212 -18.56 9.51 -12.64
C SER A 212 -19.13 8.39 -11.77
N LYS A 213 -18.28 7.50 -11.24
CA LYS A 213 -18.67 6.38 -10.37
C LYS A 213 -18.58 6.72 -8.87
N LEU A 214 -17.97 7.85 -8.52
CA LEU A 214 -17.72 8.22 -7.13
C LEU A 214 -18.70 9.30 -6.65
N ASN A 215 -18.99 9.31 -5.35
CA ASN A 215 -19.69 10.42 -4.71
C ASN A 215 -18.88 11.73 -4.70
N ALA A 216 -19.49 12.80 -4.17
CA ALA A 216 -18.90 14.14 -4.16
C ALA A 216 -17.55 14.23 -3.41
N ALA A 217 -17.37 13.41 -2.36
CA ALA A 217 -16.12 13.34 -1.61
C ALA A 217 -15.00 12.75 -2.49
N GLY A 218 -15.25 11.60 -3.12
CA GLY A 218 -14.30 10.97 -4.05
C GLY A 218 -13.91 11.88 -5.22
N GLN A 219 -14.89 12.54 -5.84
CA GLN A 219 -14.63 13.51 -6.93
C GLN A 219 -13.75 14.68 -6.47
N THR A 220 -13.92 15.15 -5.23
CA THR A 220 -13.11 16.24 -4.67
C THR A 220 -11.67 15.80 -4.44
N ILE A 221 -11.45 14.56 -3.99
CA ILE A 221 -10.11 13.99 -3.82
C ILE A 221 -9.41 13.86 -5.18
N LEU A 222 -10.07 13.23 -6.17
CA LEU A 222 -9.51 13.07 -7.52
C LEU A 222 -9.10 14.41 -8.13
N ARG A 223 -9.95 15.43 -8.02
CA ARG A 223 -9.66 16.77 -8.54
C ARG A 223 -8.42 17.40 -7.90
N LYS A 224 -8.19 17.20 -6.60
CA LYS A 224 -6.99 17.71 -5.93
C LYS A 224 -5.72 17.03 -6.43
N TYR A 225 -5.72 15.71 -6.55
CA TYR A 225 -4.56 14.97 -7.08
C TYR A 225 -4.28 15.30 -8.56
N ARG A 226 -5.34 15.40 -9.38
CA ARG A 226 -5.21 15.88 -10.78
C ARG A 226 -4.58 17.27 -10.89
N GLN A 227 -4.85 18.17 -9.95
CA GLN A 227 -4.19 19.49 -9.90
C GLN A 227 -2.70 19.41 -9.53
N LEU A 228 -2.29 18.38 -8.80
CA LEU A 228 -0.89 18.08 -8.50
C LEU A 228 -0.19 17.37 -9.68
N GLY A 229 -0.96 16.75 -10.57
CA GLY A 229 -0.44 15.93 -11.67
C GLY A 229 -0.28 14.45 -11.31
N GLU A 230 -0.86 14.02 -10.19
CA GLU A 230 -0.82 12.63 -9.74
C GLU A 230 -2.10 11.90 -10.17
N PRO A 231 -2.01 10.82 -10.96
CA PRO A 231 -3.17 10.01 -11.34
C PRO A 231 -3.65 9.12 -10.18
N LEU A 232 -4.87 8.60 -10.33
CA LEU A 232 -5.36 7.53 -9.45
C LEU A 232 -4.74 6.21 -9.92
N ASP A 233 -4.03 5.52 -9.03
CA ASP A 233 -3.29 4.29 -9.37
C ASP A 233 -4.15 3.05 -9.18
N THR A 234 -4.76 2.92 -7.99
CA THR A 234 -5.52 1.74 -7.61
C THR A 234 -6.83 2.16 -6.95
N ILE A 235 -7.88 1.36 -7.13
CA ILE A 235 -9.14 1.54 -6.42
C ILE A 235 -9.66 0.21 -5.86
N ALA A 236 -10.04 0.21 -4.58
CA ALA A 236 -10.90 -0.82 -4.02
C ALA A 236 -12.33 -0.29 -4.02
N TYR A 237 -13.14 -0.68 -4.99
CA TYR A 237 -14.49 -0.15 -5.21
C TYR A 237 -15.55 -1.18 -4.84
N GLN A 238 -16.47 -0.82 -3.94
CA GLN A 238 -17.66 -1.64 -3.63
C GLN A 238 -18.90 -1.00 -4.26
N ASP A 239 -19.12 0.28 -3.97
CA ASP A 239 -20.22 1.08 -4.50
C ASP A 239 -19.85 2.58 -4.48
N PRO A 240 -20.72 3.49 -4.98
CA PRO A 240 -20.41 4.92 -5.06
C PRO A 240 -20.13 5.62 -3.73
N ASP A 241 -20.49 5.01 -2.59
CA ASP A 241 -20.32 5.54 -1.24
C ASP A 241 -19.29 4.77 -0.41
N HIS A 242 -18.90 3.56 -0.82
CA HIS A 242 -17.90 2.73 -0.14
C HIS A 242 -16.76 2.35 -1.07
N PHE A 243 -15.64 3.06 -0.95
CA PHE A 243 -14.46 2.81 -1.77
C PHE A 243 -13.17 3.27 -1.09
N THR A 244 -12.04 2.76 -1.55
CA THR A 244 -10.71 3.29 -1.21
C THR A 244 -9.96 3.67 -2.46
N LEU A 245 -9.52 4.93 -2.52
CA LEU A 245 -8.67 5.47 -3.58
C LEU A 245 -7.21 5.37 -3.14
N TYR A 246 -6.33 4.94 -4.04
CA TYR A 246 -4.89 4.86 -3.82
C TYR A 246 -4.19 5.70 -4.88
N PHE A 247 -3.30 6.57 -4.42
CA PHE A 247 -2.47 7.43 -5.24
C PHE A 247 -1.00 7.08 -4.97
N PRO A 248 -0.09 7.41 -5.89
CA PRO A 248 1.33 7.49 -5.56
C PRO A 248 1.50 8.40 -4.34
#